data_AF-A0A934EL58-F1
#
_entry.id   AF-A0A934EL58-F1
#
_cell.length_a   1.000
_cell.length_b   1.000
_cell.length_c   1.000
_cell.angle_alpha   90.00
_cell.angle_beta   90.00
_cell.angle_gamma   90.00
#
_symmetry.space_group_name_H-M   'P 1'
#
loop_
_entity.id
_entity.type
_entity.pdbx_description
1 polymer ?
#
loop_
_entity_poly.entity_id
_entity_poly.type
_entity_poly.pdbx_seq_one_letter_code
_entity_poly.pdbx_strand_id
1 'polypeptide(L)'
;MKAQPSKQGTKNTPAIPQGSRTQEQSSTSTAIPKKQRMFDDLHARITVRAYELYVERGRREGCAEQDWLDAEREILNHTFPV
;
A
#
# COMPACT_ATOMS: atom_id res chain seq x y z
N MET A 1 2.28 -46.79 34.05
CA MET A 1 3.51 -46.98 33.25
C MET A 1 3.19 -46.49 31.83
N LYS A 2 3.62 -45.28 31.43
CA LYS A 2 4.70 -44.99 30.43
C LYS A 2 4.63 -45.94 29.21
N ALA A 3 4.55 -45.48 27.96
CA ALA A 3 5.44 -44.49 27.35
C ALA A 3 4.86 -43.82 26.09
N GLN A 4 5.35 -42.60 25.83
CA GLN A 4 5.31 -41.89 24.55
C GLN A 4 6.37 -42.43 23.59
N PRO A 5 6.14 -42.29 22.29
CA PRO A 5 7.15 -41.77 21.36
C PRO A 5 6.52 -40.65 20.51
N SER A 6 7.20 -39.77 19.77
CA SER A 6 8.57 -39.28 19.69
C SER A 6 8.48 -38.11 18.70
N LYS A 7 9.03 -36.95 19.08
CA LYS A 7 9.64 -35.89 18.24
C LYS A 7 9.15 -35.71 16.80
N GLN A 8 8.65 -34.52 16.45
CA GLN A 8 9.17 -33.69 15.35
C GLN A 8 8.85 -32.21 15.64
N GLY A 9 9.90 -31.40 15.79
CA GLY A 9 9.79 -29.95 15.71
C GLY A 9 10.11 -29.52 14.28
N THR A 10 9.40 -28.52 13.76
CA THR A 10 9.89 -27.59 12.74
C THR A 10 8.89 -26.44 12.58
N LYS A 11 9.28 -25.26 13.09
CA LYS A 11 9.16 -23.92 12.49
C LYS A 11 7.93 -23.64 11.60
N ASN A 12 6.92 -22.99 12.19
CA ASN A 12 5.97 -22.19 11.42
C ASN A 12 6.67 -20.89 10.97
N THR A 13 7.23 -20.94 9.77
CA THR A 13 7.58 -19.76 9.00
C THR A 13 6.71 -19.81 7.76
N PRO A 14 5.76 -18.87 7.57
CA PRO A 14 5.21 -18.67 6.24
C PRO A 14 6.34 -18.09 5.39
N ALA A 15 6.99 -18.97 4.63
CA ALA A 15 7.84 -18.59 3.53
C ALA A 15 6.94 -17.87 2.53
N ILE A 16 6.94 -16.54 2.59
CA ILE A 16 6.45 -15.68 1.52
C ILE A 16 7.31 -16.04 0.31
N PRO A 17 6.75 -16.65 -0.76
CA PRO A 17 7.52 -16.82 -1.97
C PRO A 17 7.79 -15.41 -2.51
N GLN A 18 9.07 -15.06 -2.63
CA GLN A 18 9.56 -14.00 -3.50
C GLN A 18 9.15 -14.34 -4.94
N GLY A 19 7.89 -14.11 -5.25
CA GLY A 19 7.36 -14.03 -6.60
C GLY A 19 7.71 -12.66 -7.13
N SER A 20 8.81 -12.62 -7.89
CA SER A 20 8.96 -11.81 -9.09
C SER A 20 8.20 -10.48 -9.07
N ARG A 21 8.81 -9.46 -8.45
CA ARG A 21 8.57 -8.08 -8.87
C ARG A 21 9.09 -7.98 -10.30
N THR A 22 8.25 -8.32 -11.26
CA THR A 22 8.46 -7.98 -12.66
C THR A 22 8.43 -6.46 -12.71
N GLN A 23 9.63 -5.86 -12.71
CA GLN A 23 9.85 -4.56 -13.31
C GLN A 23 9.57 -4.73 -14.80
N GLU A 24 8.30 -4.73 -15.19
CA GLU A 24 7.93 -4.29 -16.52
C GLU A 24 7.69 -2.79 -16.42
N GLN A 25 8.80 -2.05 -16.28
CA GLN A 25 8.84 -0.66 -16.71
C GLN A 25 8.83 -0.68 -18.25
N SER A 26 7.72 -1.12 -18.83
CA SER A 26 7.41 -0.95 -20.23
C SER A 26 7.22 0.54 -20.47
N SER A 27 8.36 1.17 -20.79
CA SER A 27 8.46 2.49 -21.38
C SER A 27 7.76 2.45 -22.74
N THR A 28 6.44 2.50 -22.74
CA THR A 28 5.66 2.92 -23.91
C THR A 28 5.61 4.43 -23.85
N SER A 29 6.56 5.05 -24.57
CA SER A 29 6.56 6.46 -24.91
C SER A 29 5.41 6.75 -25.89
N THR A 30 4.17 6.58 -25.42
CA THR A 30 2.98 7.18 -26.03
C THR A 30 2.72 8.43 -25.20
N ALA A 31 2.70 9.60 -25.84
CA ALA A 31 2.51 10.88 -25.16
C ALA A 31 1.22 10.85 -24.32
N ILE A 32 1.35 10.53 -23.03
CA ILE A 32 0.23 10.48 -22.10
C ILE A 32 -0.37 11.90 -22.06
N PRO A 33 -1.68 12.07 -22.33
CA PRO A 33 -2.30 13.37 -22.30
C PRO A 33 -2.06 14.03 -20.94
N LYS A 34 -1.68 15.32 -20.93
CA LYS A 34 -1.27 16.06 -19.73
C LYS A 34 -2.23 15.91 -18.54
N LYS A 35 -3.54 15.82 -18.84
CA LYS A 35 -4.60 15.60 -17.86
C LYS A 35 -4.41 14.29 -17.09
N GLN A 36 -4.02 13.21 -17.74
CA GLN A 36 -3.82 11.92 -17.08
C GLN A 36 -2.60 11.95 -16.15
N ARG A 37 -1.50 12.60 -16.54
CA ARG A 37 -0.37 12.80 -15.62
C ARG A 37 -0.76 13.58 -14.37
N MET A 38 -1.59 14.61 -14.51
CA MET A 38 -2.08 15.38 -13.36
C MET A 38 -2.93 14.53 -12.41
N PHE A 39 -3.75 13.62 -12.93
CA PHE A 39 -4.50 12.67 -12.10
C PHE A 39 -3.58 11.65 -11.44
N ASP A 40 -2.58 11.12 -12.16
CA ASP A 40 -1.60 10.19 -11.60
C ASP A 40 -0.82 10.86 -10.45
N ASP A 41 -0.41 12.12 -10.64
CA ASP A 41 0.28 12.92 -9.61
C ASP A 41 -0.63 13.18 -8.39
N LEU A 42 -1.91 13.49 -8.61
CA LEU A 42 -2.88 13.69 -7.54
C LEU A 42 -3.12 12.39 -6.76
N HIS A 43 -3.32 11.27 -7.46
CA HIS A 43 -3.56 9.97 -6.87
C HIS A 43 -2.34 9.48 -6.08
N ALA A 44 -1.13 9.72 -6.59
CA ALA A 44 0.11 9.43 -5.88
C ALA A 44 0.21 10.21 -4.56
N ARG A 45 -0.13 11.51 -4.57
CA ARG A 45 -0.14 12.35 -3.37
C ARG A 45 -1.15 11.87 -2.33
N ILE A 46 -2.37 11.54 -2.76
CA ILE A 46 -3.41 10.98 -1.88
C ILE A 46 -2.94 9.65 -1.28
N THR A 47 -2.34 8.77 -2.09
CA THR A 47 -1.85 7.46 -1.64
C THR A 47 -0.78 7.60 -0.56
N VAL A 48 0.21 8.49 -0.78
CA VAL A 48 1.27 8.74 0.20
C VAL A 48 0.65 9.27 1.51
N ARG A 49 -0.27 10.25 1.40
CA ARG A 49 -0.87 10.84 2.59
C ARG A 49 -1.76 9.87 3.38
N ALA A 50 -2.52 9.01 2.70
CA ALA A 50 -3.31 7.97 3.34
C ALA A 50 -2.43 6.96 4.08
N TYR A 51 -1.27 6.61 3.51
CA TYR A 51 -0.30 5.74 4.17
C TYR A 51 0.29 6.38 5.44
N GLU A 52 0.62 7.68 5.39
CA GLU A 52 1.08 8.42 6.57
C GLU A 52 0.03 8.41 7.69
N LEU A 53 -1.23 8.71 7.37
CA LEU A 53 -2.34 8.65 8.33
C LEU A 53 -2.49 7.25 8.96
N TYR A 54 -2.41 6.19 8.15
CA TYR A 54 -2.44 4.82 8.64
C TYR A 54 -1.27 4.53 9.61
N VAL A 55 -0.07 5.02 9.31
CA VAL A 55 1.10 4.87 10.18
C VAL A 55 0.95 5.69 11.47
N GLU A 56 0.49 6.94 11.39
CA GLU A 56 0.24 7.81 12.54
C GLU A 56 -0.79 7.21 13.50
N ARG A 57 -1.81 6.52 12.98
CA ARG A 57 -2.82 5.80 13.79
C ARG A 57 -2.31 4.48 14.39
N GLY A 58 -1.04 4.14 14.17
CA GLY A 58 -0.43 2.92 14.70
C GLY A 58 -0.74 1.68 13.88
N ARG A 59 -0.94 1.83 12.56
CA ARG A 59 -1.18 0.72 11.62
C ARG A 59 -2.44 -0.09 11.93
N ARG A 60 -3.46 0.60 12.45
CA ARG A 60 -4.73 -0.01 12.84
C ARG A 60 -5.51 -0.49 11.61
N GLU A 61 -5.87 -1.78 11.60
CA GLU A 61 -6.75 -2.32 10.56
C GLU A 61 -8.17 -1.75 10.65
N GLY A 62 -8.85 -1.64 9.50
CA GLY A 62 -10.21 -1.10 9.40
C GLY A 62 -10.30 0.42 9.25
N CYS A 63 -9.17 1.16 9.31
CA CYS A 63 -9.14 2.61 9.09
C CYS A 63 -8.72 3.01 7.66
N ALA A 64 -8.31 2.06 6.82
CA ALA A 64 -7.73 2.35 5.50
C ALA A 64 -8.63 3.21 4.59
N GLU A 65 -9.94 2.95 4.57
CA GLU A 65 -10.89 3.76 3.79
C GLU A 65 -11.00 5.19 4.34
N GLN A 66 -11.09 5.33 5.66
CA GLN A 66 -11.16 6.63 6.31
C GLN A 66 -9.87 7.45 6.09
N ASP A 67 -8.71 6.80 6.22
CA ASP A 67 -7.40 7.40 5.97
C ASP A 67 -7.28 7.87 4.51
N TRP A 68 -7.84 7.12 3.56
CA TRP A 68 -7.91 7.53 2.17
C TRP A 68 -8.80 8.76 1.96
N LEU A 69 -10.01 8.76 2.52
CA LEU A 69 -10.95 9.89 2.39
C LEU A 69 -10.42 11.17 3.06
N ASP A 70 -9.74 11.03 4.20
CA ASP A 70 -9.13 12.15 4.90
C ASP A 70 -7.95 12.71 4.09
N ALA A 71 -7.10 11.84 3.53
CA ALA A 71 -6.04 12.23 2.61
C ALA A 71 -6.57 12.91 1.35
N GLU A 72 -7.64 12.39 0.74
CA GLU A 72 -8.26 13.00 -0.43
C GLU A 72 -8.73 14.42 -0.13
N ARG A 73 -9.46 14.61 0.98
CA ARG A 73 -9.90 15.95 1.42
C ARG A 73 -8.73 16.90 1.65
N GLU A 74 -7.68 16.46 2.33
CA GLU A 74 -6.52 17.29 2.62
C GLU A 74 -5.82 17.73 1.32
N ILE A 75 -5.54 16.78 0.41
CA ILE A 75 -4.84 17.06 -0.84
C ILE A 75 -5.69 17.91 -1.79
N LEU A 76 -7.00 17.66 -1.89
CA LEU A 76 -7.89 18.47 -2.72
C LEU A 76 -8.00 19.91 -2.20
N ASN A 77 -8.15 20.09 -0.89
CA ASN A 77 -8.21 21.43 -0.28
C ASN A 77 -6.90 22.21 -0.48
N HIS A 78 -5.75 21.54 -0.46
CA HIS A 78 -4.46 22.16 -0.77
C HIS A 78 -4.26 22.45 -2.25
N THR A 79 -4.78 21.61 -3.15
CA THR A 79 -4.55 21.73 -4.60
C THR A 79 -5.52 22.72 -5.24
N PHE A 80 -6.74 22.82 -4.71
CA PHE A 80 -7.79 23.72 -5.17
C PHE A 80 -8.34 24.50 -3.97
N PRO A 81 -7.59 25.49 -3.46
CA PRO A 81 -8.10 26.36 -2.42
C PRO A 81 -9.33 27.10 -2.95
N VAL A 82 -10.44 27.04 -2.21
CA VAL A 82 -11.71 27.71 -2.54
C VAL A 82 -11.64 29.20 -2.22
#